data_AF-A0A3B9SYB5-F1
#
_entry.id   AF-A0A3B9SYB5-F1
#
_cell.length_a   1.000
_cell.length_b   1.000
_cell.length_c   1.000
_cell.angle_alpha   90.00
_cell.angle_beta   90.00
_cell.angle_gamma   90.00
#
_symmetry.space_group_name_H-M   'P 1'
#
loop_
_entity.id
_entity.type
_entity.pdbx_description
1 polymer ?
#
loop_
_entity_poly.entity_id
_entity_poly.type
_entity_poly.pdbx_seq_one_letter_code
_entity_poly.pdbx_strand_id
1 'polypeptide(L)'
;MPKLKKKITRDFTTIHNTMLRDMRLGATERGLLLTMLSLPDNWNFSIKGLSRILPDGCAKIGTALQNLEAAGYLVRRRIYQDGKITEWEYLFSDEQLRSAQQPVYDLTGIFT
;
A
#
# COMPACT_ATOMS: atom_id res chain seq x y z
N MET A 1 -9.66 6.92 -33.15
CA MET A 1 -9.13 6.30 -31.93
C MET A 1 -7.94 7.12 -31.43
N PRO A 2 -7.96 7.63 -30.19
CA PRO A 2 -6.79 8.32 -29.64
C PRO A 2 -5.62 7.34 -29.47
N LYS A 3 -4.40 7.82 -29.68
CA LYS A 3 -3.15 7.08 -29.40
C LYS A 3 -2.39 7.80 -28.30
N LEU A 4 -2.01 7.07 -27.25
CA LEU A 4 -1.20 7.61 -26.17
C LEU A 4 0.25 7.76 -26.61
N LYS A 5 0.81 8.97 -26.50
CA LYS A 5 2.25 9.23 -26.57
C LYS A 5 2.72 9.66 -25.18
N LYS A 6 3.83 9.08 -24.70
CA LYS A 6 4.41 9.39 -23.38
C LYS A 6 5.77 10.04 -23.58
N LYS A 7 6.10 11.02 -22.73
CA LYS A 7 7.45 11.59 -22.60
C LYS A 7 7.80 11.55 -21.12
N ILE A 8 8.63 10.57 -20.75
CA ILE A 8 9.15 10.38 -19.39
C ILE A 8 10.64 10.64 -19.47
N THR A 9 11.20 11.43 -18.55
CA THR A 9 12.60 11.89 -18.66
C THR A 9 13.45 11.57 -17.44
N ARG A 10 12.88 11.56 -16.23
CA ARG A 10 13.52 11.22 -14.94
C ARG A 10 12.46 11.01 -13.86
N ASP A 11 12.87 10.56 -12.68
CA ASP A 11 12.05 10.47 -11.45
C ASP A 11 10.72 9.72 -11.64
N PHE A 12 10.78 8.54 -12.27
CA PHE A 12 9.62 7.70 -12.51
C PHE A 12 9.60 6.48 -11.59
N THR A 13 8.40 6.08 -11.19
CA THR A 13 8.17 4.83 -10.47
C THR A 13 7.80 3.74 -11.49
N THR A 14 8.48 2.59 -11.41
CA THR A 14 8.14 1.40 -12.21
C THR A 14 7.25 0.50 -11.37
N ILE A 15 6.13 0.06 -11.94
CA ILE A 15 5.08 -0.66 -11.22
C ILE A 15 4.57 -1.80 -12.09
N HIS A 16 4.33 -2.95 -11.49
CA HIS A 16 3.80 -4.12 -12.16
C HIS A 16 2.39 -3.86 -12.70
N ASN A 17 2.16 -4.23 -13.97
CA ASN A 17 0.90 -3.92 -14.66
C ASN A 17 -0.32 -4.62 -14.05
N THR A 18 -0.14 -5.69 -13.28
CA THR A 18 -1.25 -6.42 -12.64
C THR A 18 -2.10 -5.50 -11.77
N MET A 19 -1.47 -4.67 -10.93
CA MET A 19 -2.16 -3.70 -10.09
C MET A 19 -2.97 -2.69 -10.92
N LEU A 20 -2.40 -2.17 -12.02
CA LEU A 20 -3.10 -1.23 -12.90
C LEU A 20 -4.26 -1.87 -13.68
N ARG A 21 -4.26 -3.19 -13.81
CA ARG A 21 -5.30 -3.96 -14.51
C ARG A 21 -6.29 -4.61 -13.54
N ASP A 22 -6.05 -4.52 -12.23
CA ASP A 22 -6.94 -5.08 -11.22
C ASP A 22 -8.23 -4.25 -11.11
N MET A 23 -9.33 -4.83 -11.57
CA MET A 23 -10.63 -4.17 -11.62
C MET A 23 -11.29 -4.02 -10.25
N ARG A 24 -10.72 -4.62 -9.18
CA ARG A 24 -11.16 -4.39 -7.80
C ARG A 24 -10.68 -3.05 -7.26
N LEU A 25 -9.68 -2.43 -7.90
CA LEU A 25 -9.12 -1.14 -7.49
C LEU A 25 -9.74 0.01 -8.29
N GLY A 26 -10.30 0.99 -7.56
CA GLY A 26 -10.72 2.27 -8.13
C GLY A 26 -9.55 3.21 -8.38
N ALA A 27 -9.85 4.39 -8.93
CA ALA A 27 -8.84 5.40 -9.25
C ALA A 27 -8.11 5.91 -8.00
N THR A 28 -8.80 6.02 -6.86
CA THR A 28 -8.19 6.47 -5.61
C THR A 28 -7.26 5.42 -5.02
N GLU A 29 -7.65 4.14 -5.01
CA GLU A 29 -6.77 3.05 -4.54
C GLU A 29 -5.51 2.97 -5.39
N ARG A 30 -5.66 3.05 -6.72
CA ARG A 30 -4.54 3.08 -7.65
C ARG A 30 -3.65 4.29 -7.38
N GLY A 31 -4.22 5.50 -7.33
CA GLY A 31 -3.47 6.72 -7.05
C GLY A 31 -2.73 6.68 -5.73
N LEU A 32 -3.37 6.14 -4.68
CA LEU A 32 -2.74 5.98 -3.37
C LEU A 32 -1.56 5.02 -3.42
N LEU A 33 -1.73 3.83 -3.98
CA LEU A 33 -0.65 2.85 -4.06
C LEU A 33 0.51 3.34 -4.95
N LEU A 34 0.23 3.95 -6.10
CA LEU A 34 1.25 4.60 -6.94
C LEU A 34 2.03 5.66 -6.14
N THR A 35 1.32 6.47 -5.35
CA THR A 35 1.94 7.50 -4.51
C THR A 35 2.85 6.88 -3.47
N MET A 36 2.37 5.88 -2.72
CA MET A 36 3.17 5.22 -1.68
C MET A 36 4.44 4.59 -2.25
N LEU A 37 4.35 3.92 -3.40
CA LEU A 37 5.50 3.29 -4.07
C LEU A 37 6.48 4.29 -4.71
N SER A 38 6.09 5.57 -4.83
CA SER A 38 6.96 6.64 -5.33
C SER A 38 7.75 7.34 -4.23
N LEU A 39 7.39 7.12 -2.97
CA LEU A 39 8.05 7.72 -1.82
C LEU A 39 9.27 6.89 -1.39
N PRO A 40 10.25 7.49 -0.68
CA PRO A 40 11.38 6.77 -0.12
C PRO A 40 10.95 5.66 0.85
N ASP A 41 11.79 4.63 1.00
CA ASP A 41 11.60 3.60 2.03
C ASP A 41 11.57 4.22 3.44
N ASN A 42 10.82 3.59 4.35
CA ASN A 42 10.61 4.05 5.73
C ASN A 42 10.00 5.46 5.86
N TRP A 43 9.26 5.91 4.83
CA TRP A 43 8.58 7.19 4.89
C TRP A 43 7.48 7.21 5.96
N ASN A 44 7.61 8.11 6.93
CA ASN A 44 6.58 8.33 7.94
C ASN A 44 5.39 9.09 7.36
N PHE A 45 4.22 8.46 7.35
CA PHE A 45 2.99 9.07 6.84
C PHE A 45 1.85 9.06 7.86
N SER A 46 0.82 9.85 7.56
CA SER A 46 -0.47 9.81 8.23
C SER A 46 -1.58 9.97 7.21
N ILE A 47 -2.80 9.52 7.53
CA ILE A 47 -3.98 9.71 6.66
C ILE A 47 -4.19 11.20 6.34
N LYS A 48 -4.03 12.09 7.33
CA LYS A 48 -4.13 13.55 7.15
C LYS A 48 -3.00 14.13 6.29
N GLY A 49 -1.81 13.53 6.34
CA GLY A 49 -0.72 13.89 5.43
C GLY A 49 -1.03 13.47 4.00
N LEU A 50 -1.46 12.23 3.81
CA LEU A 50 -1.82 11.68 2.50
C LEU A 50 -3.00 12.43 1.86
N SER A 51 -3.99 12.88 2.65
CA SER A 51 -5.11 13.68 2.15
C SER A 51 -4.72 15.09 1.68
N ARG A 52 -3.47 15.50 1.88
CA ARG A 52 -2.91 16.74 1.31
C ARG A 52 -2.09 16.50 0.05
N ILE A 53 -1.61 15.26 -0.14
CA ILE A 53 -0.84 14.85 -1.32
C ILE A 53 -1.79 14.40 -2.42
N LEU A 54 -2.76 13.56 -2.05
CA LEU A 54 -3.85 13.12 -2.92
C LEU A 54 -5.02 14.09 -2.77
N PRO A 55 -5.70 14.50 -3.86
CA PRO A 55 -6.85 15.41 -3.81
C PRO A 55 -8.13 14.71 -3.28
N ASP A 56 -7.99 13.90 -2.24
CA ASP A 56 -9.04 13.08 -1.63
C ASP A 56 -9.05 13.31 -0.11
N GLY A 57 -10.25 13.40 0.49
CA GLY A 57 -10.41 13.62 1.92
C GLY A 57 -9.99 12.40 2.78
N CYS A 58 -9.71 12.62 4.06
CA CYS A 58 -9.23 11.60 5.00
C CYS A 58 -10.09 10.32 5.00
N ALA A 59 -11.41 10.44 4.93
CA ALA A 59 -12.31 9.29 4.91
C ALA A 59 -12.05 8.41 3.68
N LYS A 60 -11.92 9.04 2.51
CA LYS A 60 -11.69 8.34 1.24
C LYS A 60 -10.31 7.69 1.19
N ILE A 61 -9.29 8.36 1.75
CA ILE A 61 -7.95 7.76 1.95
C ILE A 61 -8.02 6.55 2.89
N GLY A 62 -8.76 6.65 3.99
CA GLY A 62 -8.96 5.55 4.93
C GLY A 62 -9.61 4.32 4.27
N THR A 63 -10.69 4.53 3.52
CA THR A 63 -11.35 3.48 2.73
C THR A 63 -10.42 2.89 1.68
N ALA A 64 -9.65 3.71 0.97
CA ALA A 64 -8.71 3.23 -0.04
C ALA A 64 -7.64 2.31 0.56
N LEU A 65 -7.11 2.61 1.75
CA LEU A 65 -6.19 1.71 2.44
C LEU A 65 -6.84 0.37 2.80
N GLN A 66 -8.10 0.38 3.26
CA GLN A 66 -8.84 -0.86 3.56
C GLN A 66 -9.04 -1.70 2.29
N ASN A 67 -9.38 -1.07 1.17
CA ASN A 67 -9.57 -1.73 -0.11
C ASN A 67 -8.25 -2.32 -0.64
N LEU A 68 -7.13 -1.62 -0.50
CA LEU A 68 -5.81 -2.12 -0.86
C LEU A 68 -5.42 -3.34 -0.01
N GLU A 69 -5.73 -3.31 1.28
CA GLU A 69 -5.50 -4.44 2.20
C GLU A 69 -6.34 -5.66 1.78
N ALA A 70 -7.63 -5.47 1.55
CA ALA A 70 -8.54 -6.52 1.08
C ALA A 70 -8.15 -7.08 -0.30
N ALA A 71 -7.56 -6.25 -1.17
CA ALA A 71 -7.12 -6.66 -2.50
C ALA A 71 -5.72 -7.32 -2.51
N GLY A 72 -5.00 -7.32 -1.39
CA GLY A 72 -3.68 -7.94 -1.24
C GLY A 72 -2.50 -7.05 -1.63
N TYR A 73 -2.70 -5.73 -1.71
CA TYR A 73 -1.64 -4.76 -2.04
C TYR A 73 -1.12 -3.97 -0.83
N LEU A 74 -1.72 -4.18 0.34
CA LEU A 74 -1.28 -3.64 1.61
C LEU A 74 -1.33 -4.73 2.68
N VAL A 75 -0.27 -4.88 3.46
CA VAL A 75 -0.26 -5.63 4.71
C VAL A 75 0.05 -4.68 5.86
N ARG A 76 -0.74 -4.78 6.94
CA ARG A 76 -0.51 -4.02 8.18
C ARG A 76 -0.11 -4.98 9.29
N ARG A 77 1.02 -4.71 9.93
CA ARG A 77 1.50 -5.48 11.08
C ARG A 77 1.54 -4.59 12.31
N ARG A 78 1.10 -5.16 13.44
CA ARG A 78 1.30 -4.56 14.75
C ARG A 78 2.60 -5.08 15.30
N ILE A 79 3.49 -4.18 15.70
CA ILE A 79 4.71 -4.53 16.42
C ILE A 79 4.40 -4.44 17.90
N TYR A 80 4.75 -5.50 18.64
CA TYR A 80 4.54 -5.60 20.06
C TYR A 80 5.87 -5.60 20.80
N GLN A 81 5.90 -4.89 21.93
CA GLN A 81 6.97 -4.98 22.92
C GLN A 81 6.32 -5.11 24.29
N ASP A 82 6.72 -6.12 25.06
CA ASP A 82 6.19 -6.41 26.40
C ASP A 82 4.65 -6.50 26.46
N GLY A 83 4.05 -7.11 25.43
CA GLY A 83 2.60 -7.27 25.31
C GLY A 83 1.84 -5.99 24.93
N LYS A 84 2.52 -4.88 24.65
CA LYS A 84 1.93 -3.61 24.20
C LYS A 84 2.27 -3.34 22.75
N ILE A 85 1.31 -2.79 22.00
CA ILE A 85 1.57 -2.31 20.63
C ILE A 85 2.47 -1.09 20.73
N THR A 86 3.63 -1.15 20.11
CA THR A 86 4.59 -0.03 20.04
C THR A 86 4.54 0.68 18.71
N GLU A 87 4.30 -0.05 17.62
CA GLU A 87 4.36 0.49 16.28
C GLU A 87 3.42 -0.25 15.32
N TRP A 88 3.11 0.42 14.21
CA TRP A 88 2.44 -0.17 13.07
C TRP A 88 3.35 -0.12 11.86
N GLU A 89 3.52 -1.28 11.22
CA GLU A 89 4.28 -1.40 9.98
C GLU A 89 3.31 -1.63 8.81
N TYR A 90 3.54 -0.89 7.72
CA TYR A 90 2.73 -0.95 6.51
C TYR A 90 3.61 -1.39 5.34
N LEU A 91 3.28 -2.53 4.74
CA LEU A 91 3.96 -3.03 3.55
C LEU A 91 3.05 -2.87 2.34
N PHE A 92 3.41 -1.97 1.43
CA PHE A 92 2.75 -1.78 0.15
C PHE A 92 3.47 -2.57 -0.94
N SER A 93 2.72 -3.11 -1.90
CA SER A 93 3.26 -3.90 -3.01
C SER A 93 2.46 -3.65 -4.28
N ASP A 94 3.11 -3.63 -5.43
CA ASP A 94 2.48 -3.58 -6.76
C ASP A 94 2.10 -4.96 -7.31
N GLU A 95 2.62 -6.01 -6.70
CA GLU A 95 2.14 -7.37 -6.85
C GLU A 95 1.25 -7.75 -5.67
N GLN A 96 0.25 -8.61 -5.91
CA GLN A 96 -0.55 -9.15 -4.82
C GLN A 96 0.39 -9.94 -3.92
N LEU A 97 0.55 -9.45 -2.69
CA LEU A 97 1.15 -10.22 -1.63
C LEU A 97 0.24 -11.42 -1.48
N ARG A 98 0.74 -12.61 -1.88
CA ARG A 98 0.00 -13.86 -1.71
C ARG A 98 -0.54 -13.82 -0.31
N SER A 99 -1.83 -14.13 -0.13
CA SER A 99 -2.30 -14.55 1.18
C SER A 99 -1.49 -15.80 1.49
N ALA A 100 -0.30 -15.63 2.09
CA ALA A 100 0.19 -16.60 3.01
C ALA A 100 -1.05 -16.89 3.86
N GLN A 101 -1.50 -18.14 3.85
CA GLN A 101 -2.11 -18.69 5.05
C GLN A 101 -1.33 -18.07 6.20
N GLN A 102 -1.98 -17.18 6.95
CA GLN A 102 -1.32 -16.42 7.99
C GLN A 102 -0.51 -17.44 8.79
N PRO A 103 0.82 -17.36 8.89
CA PRO A 103 1.44 -17.92 10.06
C PRO A 103 0.82 -17.10 11.19
N VAL A 104 -0.05 -17.74 11.96
CA VAL A 104 -0.30 -17.30 13.33
C VAL A 104 1.09 -17.35 13.94
N TYR A 105 1.76 -16.20 14.03
CA TYR A 105 2.94 -16.09 14.85
C TYR A 105 2.45 -16.28 16.28
N ASP A 106 2.54 -17.53 16.74
CA ASP A 106 2.64 -17.79 18.17
C ASP A 106 3.81 -16.96 18.69
N LEU A 107 3.66 -16.40 19.89
CA LEU A 107 4.50 -15.36 20.48
C LEU A 107 5.93 -15.82 20.81
N THR A 108 6.42 -16.87 20.16
CA THR A 108 7.64 -17.60 20.54
C THR A 108 8.76 -17.52 19.51
N GLY A 109 8.55 -16.98 18.30
CA GLY A 109 9.65 -16.63 17.41
C GLY A 109 10.59 -17.79 17.01
N ILE A 110 10.05 -19.00 16.83
CA ILE A 110 10.83 -20.14 16.33
C ILE A 110 10.31 -20.55 14.94
N PHE A 111 11.21 -20.52 13.96
CA PHE A 111 10.94 -21.01 12.61
C PHE A 111 10.78 -22.53 12.61
N THR A 112 9.75 -23.05 11.95
CA THR A 112 9.76 -24.40 11.35
C THR A 112 9.12 -24.31 9.98
#